data_AF-A0AA37DQ86-F1
#
_entry.id   AF-A0AA37DQ86-F1
#
_cell.length_a   1.000
_cell.length_b   1.000
_cell.length_c   1.000
_cell.angle_alpha   90.00
_cell.angle_beta   90.00
_cell.angle_gamma   90.00
#
_symmetry.space_group_name_H-M   'P 1'
#
loop_
_entity.id
_entity.type
_entity.pdbx_description
1 polymer ?
#
loop_
_entity_poly.entity_id
_entity_poly.type
_entity_poly.pdbx_seq_one_letter_code
_entity_poly.pdbx_strand_id
1 'polypeptide(L)'
;MKPEQFIRKYGVDEAKAVIRSSANALVDCGDGETFHVDDLKRLLESVYFVHEHYTVERAKIYADSPYTAPEVKQALERAIADYESIYGGGESHAN
;
A
#
# COMPACT_ATOMS: atom_id res chain seq x y z
N MET A 1 14.68 5.54 -3.67
CA MET A 1 13.24 5.66 -3.45
C MET A 1 12.69 4.36 -2.87
N LYS A 2 11.87 4.43 -1.82
CA LYS A 2 11.13 3.28 -1.28
C LYS A 2 9.90 2.93 -2.14
N PRO A 3 9.40 1.68 -2.13
CA PRO A 3 8.26 1.28 -2.94
C PRO A 3 6.97 2.05 -2.60
N GLU A 4 6.76 2.44 -1.35
CA GLU A 4 5.63 3.29 -0.94
C GLU A 4 5.73 4.69 -1.56
N GLN A 5 6.96 5.24 -1.62
CA GLN A 5 7.22 6.53 -2.27
C GLN A 5 7.04 6.46 -3.78
N PHE A 6 7.36 5.31 -4.39
CA PHE A 6 7.11 5.07 -5.81
C PHE A 6 5.61 5.15 -6.13
N ILE A 7 4.77 4.41 -5.38
CA ILE A 7 3.32 4.45 -5.58
C ILE A 7 2.76 5.85 -5.29
N ARG A 8 3.25 6.53 -4.25
CA ARG A 8 2.85 7.92 -3.95
C ARG A 8 3.16 8.89 -5.10
N LYS A 9 4.31 8.72 -5.75
CA LYS A 9 4.79 9.63 -6.80
C LYS A 9 4.17 9.34 -8.18
N TYR A 10 4.09 8.08 -8.56
CA TYR A 10 3.70 7.66 -9.91
C TYR A 10 2.29 7.06 -9.99
N GLY A 11 1.70 6.72 -8.85
CA GLY A 11 0.36 6.15 -8.76
C GLY A 11 0.31 4.63 -8.94
N VAL A 12 -0.87 4.09 -8.69
CA VAL A 12 -1.13 2.64 -8.73
C VAL A 12 -1.05 2.05 -10.13
N ASP A 13 -1.39 2.83 -11.17
CA ASP A 13 -1.39 2.32 -12.55
C ASP A 13 0.03 2.15 -13.09
N GLU A 14 0.94 3.07 -12.76
CA GLU A 14 2.36 2.92 -13.09
C GLU A 14 2.97 1.73 -12.33
N ALA A 15 2.66 1.57 -11.05
CA ALA A 15 3.11 0.42 -10.28
C ALA A 15 2.64 -0.92 -10.90
N LYS A 16 1.40 -0.99 -11.41
CA LYS A 16 0.90 -2.17 -12.15
C LYS A 16 1.66 -2.39 -13.46
N ALA A 17 2.00 -1.33 -14.19
CA ALA A 17 2.76 -1.43 -15.42
C ALA A 17 4.15 -2.03 -15.15
N VAL A 18 4.85 -1.52 -14.13
CA VAL A 18 6.14 -2.05 -13.67
C VAL A 18 6.01 -3.53 -13.32
N ILE A 19 5.04 -3.91 -12.49
CA ILE A 19 4.81 -5.31 -12.10
C ILE A 19 4.61 -6.23 -13.31
N ARG A 20 3.88 -5.78 -14.33
CA ARG A 20 3.64 -6.57 -15.55
C ARG A 20 4.90 -6.74 -16.41
N SER A 21 5.79 -5.74 -16.39
CA SER A 21 7.04 -5.76 -17.15
C SER A 21 8.19 -6.47 -16.42
N SER A 22 8.10 -6.62 -15.09
CA SER A 22 9.20 -7.08 -14.25
C SER A 22 8.99 -8.52 -13.77
N ALA A 23 9.81 -9.45 -14.26
CA ALA A 23 9.77 -10.86 -13.87
C ALA A 23 10.47 -11.12 -12.52
N ASN A 24 9.85 -10.70 -11.40
CA ASN A 24 10.41 -10.86 -10.04
C ASN A 24 11.83 -10.30 -9.91
N ALA A 25 12.03 -9.07 -10.39
CA ALA A 25 13.32 -8.40 -10.43
C ALA A 25 13.35 -7.17 -9.53
N LEU A 26 14.56 -6.62 -9.35
CA LEU A 26 14.76 -5.31 -8.74
C LEU A 26 14.30 -4.19 -9.68
N VAL A 27 13.63 -3.19 -9.12
CA VAL A 27 13.22 -1.96 -9.79
C VAL A 27 14.26 -0.88 -9.47
N ASP A 28 14.89 -0.33 -10.51
CA ASP A 28 15.81 0.81 -10.39
C ASP A 28 15.04 2.12 -10.46
N CYS A 29 15.22 2.95 -9.44
CA CYS A 29 14.54 4.25 -9.31
C CYS A 29 15.35 5.44 -9.86
N GLY A 30 16.58 5.20 -10.34
CA GLY A 30 17.46 6.23 -10.89
C GLY A 30 18.11 7.15 -9.85
N ASP A 31 17.86 6.92 -8.55
CA ASP A 31 18.44 7.65 -7.43
C ASP A 31 19.49 6.82 -6.66
N GLY A 32 19.91 5.69 -7.23
CA GLY A 32 20.86 4.77 -6.62
C GLY A 32 20.25 3.78 -5.63
N GLU A 33 18.93 3.85 -5.38
CA GLU A 33 18.21 2.85 -4.62
C GLU A 33 17.39 1.92 -5.54
N THR A 34 17.27 0.66 -5.13
CA THR A 34 16.44 -0.35 -5.78
C THR A 34 15.55 -1.04 -4.77
N PHE A 35 14.36 -1.47 -5.16
CA PHE A 35 13.50 -2.35 -4.35
C PHE A 35 12.98 -3.52 -5.18
N HIS A 36 12.43 -4.55 -4.52
CA HIS A 36 11.93 -5.72 -5.25
C HIS A 36 10.53 -5.44 -5.81
N VAL A 37 10.23 -5.93 -7.02
CA VAL A 37 8.88 -5.80 -7.59
C VAL A 37 7.80 -6.43 -6.70
N ASP A 38 8.16 -7.44 -5.91
CA ASP A 38 7.20 -8.06 -4.97
C ASP A 38 6.78 -7.11 -3.85
N ASP A 39 7.60 -6.11 -3.50
CA ASP A 39 7.21 -5.07 -2.56
C ASP A 39 6.08 -4.20 -3.15
N LEU A 40 6.14 -3.88 -4.46
CA LEU A 40 5.04 -3.18 -5.14
C LEU A 40 3.77 -4.05 -5.20
N LYS A 41 3.90 -5.35 -5.50
CA LYS A 41 2.74 -6.26 -5.52
C LYS A 41 2.03 -6.28 -4.18
N ARG A 42 2.79 -6.47 -3.09
CA ARG A 42 2.27 -6.46 -1.71
C ARG A 42 1.55 -5.15 -1.38
N LEU A 43 2.18 -4.02 -1.70
CA LEU A 43 1.59 -2.71 -1.44
C LEU A 43 0.31 -2.47 -2.25
N LEU A 44 0.26 -2.91 -3.51
CA LEU A 44 -0.96 -2.83 -4.30
C LEU A 44 -2.07 -3.71 -3.74
N GLU A 45 -1.75 -4.93 -3.30
CA GLU A 45 -2.71 -5.79 -2.59
C GLU A 45 -3.27 -5.11 -1.34
N SER A 46 -2.41 -4.51 -0.51
CA SER A 46 -2.82 -3.72 0.65
C SER A 46 -3.76 -2.55 0.26
N VAL A 47 -3.44 -1.83 -0.82
CA VAL A 47 -4.27 -0.72 -1.32
C VAL A 47 -5.64 -1.21 -1.78
N TYR A 48 -5.70 -2.31 -2.54
CA TYR A 48 -6.98 -2.89 -2.97
C TYR A 48 -7.79 -3.37 -1.77
N PHE A 49 -7.16 -4.02 -0.81
CA PHE A 49 -7.84 -4.56 0.36
C PHE A 49 -8.49 -3.45 1.22
N VAL A 50 -7.82 -2.30 1.36
CA VAL A 50 -8.43 -1.11 1.98
C VAL A 50 -9.58 -0.56 1.13
N HIS A 51 -9.44 -0.53 -0.20
CA HIS A 51 -10.51 -0.05 -1.08
C HIS A 51 -11.75 -0.94 -1.12
N GLU A 52 -11.66 -2.25 -0.84
CA GLU A 52 -12.83 -3.11 -0.65
C GLU A 52 -13.75 -2.61 0.48
N HIS A 53 -13.20 -1.84 1.42
CA HIS A 53 -13.92 -1.23 2.52
C HIS A 53 -14.35 0.22 2.22
N TYR A 54 -14.23 0.66 0.95
CA TYR A 54 -14.53 1.99 0.41
C TYR A 54 -13.60 3.12 0.91
N THR A 55 -13.23 3.12 2.19
CA THR A 55 -12.41 4.15 2.84
C THR A 55 -11.49 3.52 3.90
N VAL A 56 -10.35 4.14 4.19
CA VAL A 56 -9.43 3.68 5.24
C VAL A 56 -10.08 3.70 6.63
N GLU A 57 -10.96 4.66 6.92
CA GLU A 57 -11.72 4.73 8.17
C GLU A 57 -12.64 3.52 8.34
N ARG A 58 -13.35 3.14 7.29
CA ARG A 58 -14.20 1.93 7.31
C ARG A 58 -13.38 0.65 7.43
N ALA A 59 -12.20 0.58 6.82
CA ALA A 59 -11.27 -0.53 7.00
C ALA A 59 -10.85 -0.66 8.48
N LYS A 60 -10.53 0.46 9.14
CA LYS A 60 -10.22 0.49 10.58
C LYS A 60 -11.40 0.04 11.45
N ILE A 61 -12.61 0.52 11.18
CA ILE A 61 -13.83 0.10 11.88
C ILE A 61 -14.04 -1.41 11.74
N TYR A 62 -13.84 -1.95 10.53
CA TYR A 62 -14.02 -3.37 10.29
C TYR A 62 -12.93 -4.21 10.99
N ALA A 63 -11.67 -3.76 10.99
CA ALA A 63 -10.59 -4.43 11.71
C ALA A 63 -10.82 -4.47 13.23
N ASP A 64 -11.45 -3.45 13.81
CA ASP A 64 -11.74 -3.38 15.24
C ASP A 64 -13.06 -4.09 15.66
N SER A 65 -13.84 -4.56 14.69
CA SER A 65 -15.08 -5.27 14.97
C SER A 65 -14.82 -6.58 15.73
N PRO A 66 -15.58 -6.88 16.80
CA PRO A 66 -15.46 -8.14 17.54
C PRO A 66 -15.86 -9.38 16.72
N TYR A 67 -16.49 -9.18 15.56
CA TYR A 67 -16.89 -10.25 14.65
C TYR A 67 -15.87 -10.52 13.54
N THR A 68 -14.81 -9.72 13.46
CA THR A 68 -13.75 -9.91 12.47
C THR A 68 -12.80 -11.00 12.95
N ALA A 69 -12.59 -12.01 12.10
CA ALA A 69 -11.65 -13.10 12.41
C ALA A 69 -10.24 -12.54 12.67
N PRO A 70 -9.48 -13.08 13.65
CA PRO A 70 -8.16 -12.57 14.01
C PRO A 70 -7.19 -12.45 12.82
N GLU A 71 -7.23 -13.40 11.89
CA GLU A 71 -6.40 -13.42 10.69
C GLU A 71 -6.76 -12.27 9.73
N VAL A 72 -8.06 -11.98 9.58
CA VAL A 72 -8.57 -10.87 8.76
C VAL A 72 -8.22 -9.54 9.41
N LYS A 73 -8.33 -9.44 10.73
CA LYS A 73 -7.90 -8.26 11.49
C LYS A 73 -6.43 -7.95 11.26
N GLN A 74 -5.55 -8.93 11.43
CA GLN A 74 -4.11 -8.74 11.21
C GLN A 74 -3.79 -8.34 9.76
N ALA A 75 -4.46 -8.94 8.78
CA ALA A 75 -4.30 -8.58 7.38
C ALA A 75 -4.75 -7.14 7.11
N LEU A 76 -5.88 -6.71 7.69
CA LEU A 76 -6.39 -5.34 7.55
C LEU A 76 -5.49 -4.32 8.22
N GLU A 77 -5.02 -4.59 9.44
CA GLU A 77 -4.09 -3.70 10.15
C GLU A 77 -2.80 -3.48 9.35
N ARG A 78 -2.26 -4.54 8.76
CA ARG A 78 -1.11 -4.44 7.87
C ARG A 78 -1.43 -3.63 6.61
N ALA A 79 -2.56 -3.90 5.97
CA ALA A 79 -2.96 -3.19 4.76
C ALA A 79 -3.23 -1.70 5.00
N ILE A 80 -3.83 -1.36 6.14
CA ILE A 80 -4.04 0.02 6.59
C ILE A 80 -2.70 0.71 6.82
N ALA A 81 -1.75 0.06 7.51
CA ALA A 81 -0.43 0.63 7.74
C ALA A 81 0.33 0.89 6.44
N ASP A 82 0.28 -0.05 5.48
CA ASP A 82 0.84 0.12 4.14
C ASP A 82 0.15 1.29 3.40
N TYR A 83 -1.19 1.36 3.44
CA TYR A 83 -1.97 2.42 2.81
C TYR A 83 -1.63 3.80 3.39
N GLU A 84 -1.52 3.92 4.71
CA GLU A 84 -1.13 5.16 5.40
C GLU A 84 0.33 5.53 5.10
N SER A 85 1.23 4.56 4.97
CA SER A 85 2.60 4.81 4.53
C SER A 85 2.64 5.38 3.10
N ILE A 86 1.69 5.02 2.23
CA ILE A 86 1.59 5.58 0.87
C ILE A 86 0.89 6.95 0.87
N TYR A 87 -0.28 7.08 1.50
CA TYR A 87 -1.16 8.24 1.37
C TYR A 87 -1.28 9.12 2.63
N GLY A 88 -1.00 8.59 3.81
CA GLY A 88 -1.12 9.27 5.10
C GLY A 88 0.06 10.19 5.46
N GLY A 89 1.02 10.38 4.55
CA GLY A 89 2.19 11.25 4.74
C GLY A 89 2.01 12.72 4.35
N GLY A 90 0.77 13.17 4.09
CA GLY A 90 0.44 14.56 3.80
C GLY A 90 -0.42 15.14 4.93
N GLU A 91 0.23 15.91 5.81
CA GLU A 91 -0.35 16.92 6.71
C GLU A 91 -1.76 16.63 7.27
N SER A 92 -1.80 16.15 8.50
CA SER A 92 -2.80 16.62 9.45
C SER A 92 -2.77 18.15 9.46
N HIS A 93 -3.83 18.76 8.93
CA HIS A 93 -4.33 20.11 9.26
C HIS A 93 -3.34 21.04 9.99
N ALA A 94 -2.69 21.94 9.25
CA ALA A 94 -2.20 23.19 9.83
C ALA A 94 -3.34 24.22 9.83
N ASN A 95 -3.90 24.43 11.03
CA ASN A 95 -4.77 25.51 11.53
C ASN A 95 -6.06 25.86 10.78
#